data_AF-A0A1G1LL59-F1
#
_entry.id   AF-A0A1G1LL59-F1
#
_cell.length_a   1.000
_cell.length_b   1.000
_cell.length_c   1.000
_cell.angle_alpha   90.00
_cell.angle_beta   90.00
_cell.angle_gamma   90.00
#
_symmetry.space_group_name_H-M   'P 1'
#
loop_
_entity.id
_entity.type
_entity.pdbx_description
1 polymer ?
#
loop_
_entity_poly.entity_id
_entity_poly.type
_entity_poly.pdbx_seq_one_letter_code
_entity_poly.pdbx_strand_id
1 'polypeptide(L)'
;MKTLRKILISLFLLLTVVFISLYFYVKANGRQVVLKVLNAGLSQPATIEDVEFVFPFGLSLKNLKIEKFFEVKELDVQCGFPLLGKDGYNIASLRFISPRLFLQKNEEGEFSLLPVLKKENPVPAAPPSENAQPLAEVSEPALPLGSLFSQKFDGVAINALEIRNGELEFHDASNPSFKFSLKQVGGWVRNFHYPFKPLRTAYAFAAVMNPQNTVFQNNQLKASGWVDFYRKGMNGKIRMTDPDGKEVLIADLDGENNDLTVLGKVNFKNMQAAKPDKEKDFSVEDMLFTALQSSDIDINMDFKIRTKFDDFELSRISFSGKVGYDGQGGMIKNREIAPAAPSAPPEENKAE
;
A
#
# COMPACT_ATOMS: atom_id res chain seq x y z
N MET A 1 55.09 -1.60 -9.01
CA MET A 1 54.07 -2.54 -8.48
C MET A 1 54.10 -2.73 -6.96
N LYS A 2 55.26 -2.90 -6.29
CA LYS A 2 55.34 -3.10 -4.83
C LYS A 2 54.71 -1.96 -4.00
N THR A 3 54.90 -0.70 -4.40
CA THR A 3 54.34 0.48 -3.71
C THR A 3 52.81 0.54 -3.83
N LEU A 4 52.26 0.33 -5.04
CA LEU A 4 50.81 0.29 -5.26
C LEU A 4 50.14 -0.81 -4.42
N ARG A 5 50.75 -2.00 -4.35
CA ARG A 5 50.27 -3.09 -3.49
C ARG A 5 50.23 -2.68 -2.01
N LYS A 6 51.27 -2.00 -1.50
CA LYS A 6 51.30 -1.51 -0.11
C LYS A 6 50.20 -0.48 0.15
N ILE A 7 49.98 0.45 -0.78
CA ILE A 7 48.92 1.46 -0.69
C ILE A 7 47.55 0.80 -0.65
N LEU A 8 47.27 -0.15 -1.55
CA LEU A 8 46.01 -0.89 -1.58
C LEU A 8 45.76 -1.69 -0.30
N ILE A 9 46.79 -2.37 0.22
CA ILE A 9 46.70 -3.10 1.50
C ILE A 9 46.41 -2.12 2.65
N SER A 10 47.10 -0.99 2.71
CA SER A 10 46.88 0.02 3.74
C SER A 10 45.47 0.62 3.68
N LEU A 11 44.97 0.90 2.48
CA LEU A 11 43.62 1.42 2.26
C LEU A 11 42.56 0.40 2.67
N PHE A 12 42.74 -0.87 2.31
CA PHE A 12 41.85 -1.96 2.73
C PHE A 12 41.82 -2.13 4.25
N LEU A 13 42.98 -2.05 4.91
CA LEU A 13 43.08 -2.17 6.36
C LEU A 13 42.40 -0.99 7.07
N LEU A 14 42.60 0.23 6.56
CA LEU A 14 41.89 1.42 7.02
C LEU A 14 40.37 1.27 6.86
N LEU A 15 39.92 0.87 5.68
CA LEU A 15 38.50 0.64 5.39
C LEU A 15 37.89 -0.41 6.34
N THR A 16 38.63 -1.49 6.60
CA THR A 16 38.23 -2.55 7.53
C THR A 16 38.04 -2.00 8.95
N VAL A 17 38.98 -1.19 9.45
CA VAL A 17 38.88 -0.56 10.78
C VAL A 17 37.68 0.39 10.86
N VAL A 18 37.40 1.15 9.79
CA VAL A 18 36.22 2.02 9.71
C VAL A 18 34.94 1.21 9.79
N PHE A 19 34.81 0.11 9.03
CA PHE A 19 33.62 -0.74 9.07
C PHE A 19 33.43 -1.44 10.41
N ILE A 20 34.52 -1.92 11.04
CA ILE A 20 34.46 -2.52 12.38
C ILE A 20 34.00 -1.49 13.42
N SER A 21 34.58 -0.29 13.39
CA SER A 21 34.18 0.81 14.29
C SER A 21 32.71 1.19 14.10
N LEU A 22 32.26 1.30 12.84
CA LEU A 22 30.87 1.60 12.51
C LEU A 22 29.92 0.50 13.00
N TYR A 23 30.29 -0.77 12.80
CA TYR A 23 29.52 -1.91 13.31
C TYR A 23 29.34 -1.84 14.83
N PHE A 24 30.41 -1.61 15.60
CA PHE A 24 30.31 -1.46 17.06
C PHE A 24 29.50 -0.23 17.47
N TYR A 25 29.63 0.88 16.75
CA TYR A 25 28.85 2.08 17.01
C TYR A 25 27.34 1.85 16.80
N VAL A 26 26.94 1.22 15.69
CA VAL A 26 25.54 0.87 15.42
C VAL A 26 25.02 -0.10 16.48
N LYS A 27 25.82 -1.09 16.87
CA LYS A 27 25.44 -2.04 17.92
C LYS A 27 25.22 -1.36 19.28
N ALA A 28 26.03 -0.36 19.63
CA ALA A 28 25.92 0.34 20.92
C ALA A 28 24.83 1.42 20.93
N ASN A 29 24.72 2.22 19.86
CA ASN A 29 23.90 3.44 19.84
C ASN A 29 22.79 3.42 18.79
N GLY A 30 22.80 2.48 17.85
CA GLY A 30 21.89 2.45 16.69
C GLY A 30 20.42 2.45 17.08
N ARG A 31 20.05 1.66 18.10
CA ARG A 31 18.68 1.63 18.62
C ARG A 31 18.18 3.01 19.08
N GLN A 32 18.97 3.73 19.87
CA GLN A 32 18.59 5.05 20.39
C GLN A 32 18.48 6.09 19.27
N VAL A 33 19.41 6.07 18.32
CA VAL A 33 19.41 6.98 17.18
C VAL A 33 18.18 6.74 16.30
N VAL A 34 17.89 5.48 15.94
CA VAL A 34 16.74 5.15 15.10
C VAL A 34 15.42 5.50 15.80
N LEU A 35 15.27 5.17 17.09
CA LEU A 35 14.07 5.52 17.86
C LEU A 35 13.86 7.03 17.94
N LYS A 36 14.92 7.81 18.17
CA LYS A 36 14.84 9.28 18.19
C LYS A 36 14.35 9.83 16.85
N VAL A 37 14.88 9.32 15.74
CA VAL A 37 14.48 9.75 14.39
C VAL A 37 13.04 9.33 14.08
N LEU A 38 12.64 8.10 14.39
CA LEU A 38 11.27 7.62 14.16
C LEU A 38 10.24 8.37 15.01
N ASN A 39 10.50 8.55 16.30
CA ASN A 39 9.58 9.25 17.20
C ASN A 39 9.42 10.73 16.79
N ALA A 40 10.52 11.38 16.40
CA ALA A 40 10.48 12.75 15.90
C ALA A 40 9.73 12.87 14.56
N GLY A 41 9.95 11.92 13.64
CA GLY A 41 9.34 11.95 12.31
C GLY A 41 7.86 11.55 12.29
N LEU A 42 7.46 10.58 13.11
CA LEU A 42 6.10 10.01 13.11
C LEU A 42 5.18 10.60 14.18
N SER A 43 5.73 11.34 15.15
CA SER A 43 4.98 11.85 16.31
C SER A 43 4.21 10.75 17.05
N GLN A 44 4.74 9.53 17.04
CA GLN A 44 4.18 8.36 17.72
C GLN A 44 5.29 7.60 18.43
N PRO A 45 4.98 6.93 19.55
CA PRO A 45 5.94 6.06 20.21
C PRO A 45 6.22 4.83 19.32
N ALA A 46 7.45 4.75 18.84
CA ALA A 46 8.00 3.55 18.22
C ALA A 46 8.76 2.74 19.28
N THR A 47 8.69 1.42 19.16
CA THR A 47 9.51 0.48 19.91
C THR A 47 10.28 -0.40 18.93
N ILE A 48 11.55 -0.66 19.23
CA ILE A 48 12.43 -1.52 18.45
C ILE A 48 13.15 -2.41 19.46
N GLU A 49 13.25 -3.70 19.16
CA GLU A 49 14.00 -4.65 20.00
C GLU A 49 15.49 -4.56 19.72
N ASP A 50 15.88 -4.69 18.45
CA ASP A 50 17.28 -4.74 18.04
C ASP A 50 17.52 -4.00 16.72
N VAL A 51 18.75 -3.51 16.56
CA VAL A 51 19.23 -2.83 15.35
C VAL A 51 20.57 -3.43 14.95
N GLU A 52 20.58 -4.12 13.83
CA GLU A 52 21.77 -4.78 13.29
C GLU A 52 22.31 -4.03 12.07
N PHE A 53 23.62 -3.93 11.97
CA PHE A 53 24.28 -3.41 10.78
C PHE A 53 24.36 -4.51 9.71
N VAL A 54 23.92 -4.20 8.50
CA VAL A 54 23.98 -5.09 7.34
C VAL A 54 25.01 -4.55 6.36
N PHE A 55 26.11 -5.26 6.16
CA PHE A 55 27.14 -4.84 5.21
C PHE A 55 26.61 -4.83 3.76
N PRO A 56 26.96 -3.85 2.90
CA PRO A 56 27.93 -2.77 3.13
C PRO A 56 27.39 -1.48 3.79
N PHE A 57 26.13 -1.13 3.57
CA PHE A 57 25.54 0.13 4.09
C PHE A 57 24.05 -0.04 4.40
N GLY A 58 23.71 -1.08 5.15
CA GLY A 58 22.35 -1.40 5.53
C GLY A 58 22.15 -1.44 7.04
N LEU A 59 20.89 -1.35 7.43
CA LEU A 59 20.40 -1.51 8.78
C LEU A 59 19.23 -2.49 8.74
N SER A 60 19.22 -3.45 9.66
CA SER A 60 18.08 -4.34 9.88
C SER A 60 17.48 -4.00 11.24
N LEU A 61 16.19 -3.65 11.25
CA LEU A 61 15.44 -3.33 12.46
C LEU A 61 14.56 -4.53 12.81
N LYS A 62 14.73 -5.10 14.01
CA LYS A 62 13.96 -6.25 14.47
C LYS A 62 12.84 -5.83 15.42
N ASN A 63 11.66 -6.41 15.19
CA ASN A 63 10.43 -6.22 15.96
C ASN A 63 10.09 -4.74 16.16
N LEU A 64 10.11 -3.98 15.06
CA LEU A 64 9.67 -2.58 15.06
C LEU A 64 8.15 -2.54 15.21
N LYS A 65 7.68 -1.79 16.19
CA LYS A 65 6.24 -1.51 16.40
C LYS A 65 6.02 -0.01 16.54
N ILE A 66 5.10 0.52 15.77
CA ILE A 66 4.57 1.87 15.84
C ILE A 66 3.14 1.73 16.32
N GLU A 67 2.85 2.28 17.50
CA GLU A 67 1.60 2.04 18.22
C GLU A 67 0.36 2.24 17.33
N LYS A 68 -0.56 1.26 17.32
CA LYS A 68 -1.86 1.28 16.59
C LYS A 68 -1.80 1.31 15.06
N PHE A 69 -0.63 1.44 14.45
CA PHE A 69 -0.52 1.63 13.00
C PHE A 69 0.24 0.51 12.30
N PHE A 70 1.43 0.18 12.78
CA PHE A 70 2.36 -0.63 12.00
C PHE A 70 3.24 -1.50 12.89
N GLU A 71 3.30 -2.78 12.60
CA GLU A 71 4.27 -3.70 13.19
C GLU A 71 5.06 -4.39 12.08
N VAL A 72 6.34 -4.66 12.30
CA VAL A 72 7.13 -5.45 11.37
C VAL A 72 8.15 -6.28 12.14
N LYS A 73 8.25 -7.56 11.81
CA LYS A 73 9.21 -8.47 12.46
C LYS A 73 10.64 -8.09 12.10
N GLU A 74 10.89 -7.77 10.84
CA GLU A 74 12.21 -7.38 10.36
C GLU A 74 12.09 -6.40 9.20
N LEU A 75 12.79 -5.27 9.30
CA LEU A 75 12.85 -4.23 8.29
C LEU A 75 14.30 -4.00 7.89
N ASP A 76 14.65 -4.44 6.68
CA ASP A 76 15.98 -4.20 6.10
C ASP A 76 15.95 -2.94 5.25
N VAL A 77 16.79 -1.98 5.60
CA VAL A 77 17.05 -0.77 4.82
C VAL A 77 18.47 -0.86 4.30
N GLN A 78 18.67 -0.95 2.99
CA GLN A 78 19.99 -0.89 2.36
C GLN A 78 20.12 0.41 1.58
N CYS A 79 21.11 1.22 1.95
CA CYS A 79 21.43 2.43 1.23
C CYS A 79 22.28 2.12 -0.01
N GLY A 80 22.00 2.81 -1.11
CA GLY A 80 22.82 2.73 -2.32
C GLY A 80 24.16 3.44 -2.15
N PHE A 81 25.18 2.99 -2.87
CA PHE A 81 26.43 3.72 -3.01
C PHE A 81 26.45 4.46 -4.36
N PRO A 82 26.77 5.77 -4.42
CA PRO A 82 27.11 6.65 -3.30
C PRO A 82 25.87 7.08 -2.49
N LEU A 83 26.01 7.11 -1.16
CA LEU A 83 24.96 7.48 -0.19
C LEU A 83 24.38 8.90 -0.38
N LEU A 84 25.16 9.78 -1.03
CA LEU A 84 24.84 11.19 -1.30
C LEU A 84 24.95 11.42 -2.81
N GLY A 85 23.93 10.98 -3.55
CA GLY A 85 23.76 11.37 -4.94
C GLY A 85 23.31 12.83 -5.04
N LYS A 86 23.41 13.43 -6.24
CA LYS A 86 22.84 14.76 -6.50
C LYS A 86 21.32 14.83 -6.26
N ASP A 87 20.64 13.68 -6.22
CA ASP A 87 19.19 13.56 -6.16
C ASP A 87 18.63 13.27 -4.75
N GLY A 88 19.45 13.44 -3.69
CA GLY A 88 19.04 13.18 -2.31
C GLY A 88 19.39 11.77 -1.82
N TYR A 89 18.58 11.23 -0.91
CA TYR A 89 18.83 9.94 -0.27
C TYR A 89 18.41 8.78 -1.19
N ASN A 90 19.36 7.92 -1.54
CA ASN A 90 19.12 6.75 -2.37
C ASN A 90 19.07 5.48 -1.52
N ILE A 91 17.88 4.92 -1.36
CA ILE A 91 17.63 3.63 -0.72
C ILE A 91 17.65 2.58 -1.83
N ALA A 92 18.70 1.76 -1.86
CA ALA A 92 18.84 0.70 -2.85
C ALA A 92 17.80 -0.40 -2.66
N SER A 93 17.51 -0.79 -1.41
CA SER A 93 16.52 -1.79 -1.09
C SER A 93 15.85 -1.51 0.24
N LEU A 94 14.53 -1.67 0.31
CA LEU A 94 13.72 -1.59 1.51
C LEU A 94 12.89 -2.88 1.60
N ARG A 95 13.19 -3.77 2.55
CA ARG A 95 12.48 -5.05 2.68
C ARG A 95 11.72 -5.11 4.00
N PHE A 96 10.42 -5.36 3.91
CA PHE A 96 9.55 -5.62 5.04
C PHE A 96 9.27 -7.12 5.14
N ILE A 97 9.62 -7.73 6.28
CA ILE A 97 9.36 -9.14 6.56
C ILE A 97 8.29 -9.24 7.63
N SER A 98 7.17 -9.85 7.25
CA SER A 98 5.95 -9.96 8.04
C SER A 98 5.46 -8.62 8.60
N PRO A 99 5.28 -7.57 7.76
CA PRO A 99 4.65 -6.34 8.22
C PRO A 99 3.17 -6.57 8.50
N ARG A 100 2.63 -5.93 9.53
CA ARG A 100 1.22 -5.84 9.85
C ARG A 100 0.82 -4.37 9.82
N LEU A 101 -0.08 -4.04 8.92
CA LEU A 101 -0.62 -2.69 8.77
C LEU A 101 -2.07 -2.67 9.24
N PHE A 102 -2.36 -1.77 10.18
CA PHE A 102 -3.71 -1.56 10.70
C PHE A 102 -4.27 -0.28 10.10
N LEU A 103 -5.34 -0.42 9.32
CA LEU A 103 -6.07 0.69 8.73
C LEU A 103 -7.41 0.85 9.45
N GLN A 104 -7.62 2.01 10.05
CA GLN A 104 -8.88 2.35 10.69
C GLN A 104 -9.51 3.56 9.99
N LYS A 105 -10.76 3.38 9.58
CA LYS A 105 -11.62 4.48 9.14
C LYS A 105 -12.45 4.94 10.34
N ASN A 106 -12.46 6.23 10.62
CA ASN A 106 -13.24 6.79 11.74
C ASN A 106 -14.73 6.88 11.38
N GLU A 107 -15.57 7.29 12.32
CA GLU A 107 -17.03 7.46 12.11
C GLU A 107 -17.36 8.53 11.06
N GLU A 108 -16.48 9.52 10.89
CA GLU A 108 -16.59 10.60 9.88
C GLU A 108 -16.20 10.14 8.47
N GLY A 109 -15.68 8.93 8.35
CA GLY A 109 -15.29 8.31 7.08
C GLY A 109 -13.87 8.64 6.61
N GLU A 110 -13.07 9.32 7.43
CA GLU A 110 -11.67 9.62 7.16
C GLU A 110 -10.75 8.44 7.52
N PHE A 111 -9.75 8.19 6.68
CA PHE A 111 -8.71 7.20 6.97
C PHE A 111 -7.67 7.80 7.91
N SER A 112 -7.55 7.22 9.11
CA SER A 112 -6.47 7.55 10.03
C SER A 112 -5.21 6.77 9.64
N LEU A 113 -4.57 7.14 8.52
CA LEU A 113 -3.25 6.60 8.15
C LEU A 113 -2.13 7.10 9.08
N LEU A 114 -2.40 8.21 9.75
CA LEU A 114 -1.67 8.71 10.89
C LEU A 114 -2.75 9.06 11.93
N PRO A 115 -2.52 8.88 13.24
CA PRO A 115 -3.30 9.59 14.22
C PRO A 115 -3.18 11.05 13.80
N VAL A 116 -4.29 11.62 13.33
CA VAL A 116 -4.42 13.06 13.18
C VAL A 116 -3.85 13.58 14.48
N LEU A 117 -2.77 14.36 14.42
CA LEU A 117 -2.27 15.11 15.56
C LEU A 117 -3.50 15.85 16.04
N LYS A 118 -4.20 15.26 17.01
CA LYS A 118 -5.41 15.80 17.59
C LYS A 118 -4.80 16.98 18.30
N LYS A 119 -4.80 18.10 17.60
CA LYS A 119 -4.14 19.33 17.99
C LYS A 119 -4.73 19.56 19.35
N GLU A 120 -3.99 19.20 20.39
CA GLU A 120 -4.49 19.22 21.75
C GLU A 120 -4.98 20.64 21.87
N ASN A 121 -6.31 20.80 21.98
CA ASN A 121 -6.91 22.12 22.05
C ASN A 121 -6.10 22.84 23.12
N PRO A 122 -5.42 23.95 22.77
CA PRO A 122 -4.44 24.56 23.65
C PRO A 122 -5.11 24.67 25.01
N VAL A 123 -4.57 23.92 25.98
CA VAL A 123 -5.10 23.87 27.34
C VAL A 123 -5.32 25.33 27.72
N PRO A 124 -6.57 25.75 28.01
CA PRO A 124 -6.87 27.14 28.32
C PRO A 124 -5.84 27.60 29.34
N ALA A 125 -5.05 28.61 28.99
CA ALA A 125 -3.89 29.03 29.76
C ALA A 125 -4.30 29.10 31.24
N ALA A 126 -3.74 28.21 32.05
CA ALA A 126 -3.94 28.28 33.49
C ALA A 126 -3.52 29.69 33.91
N PRO A 127 -4.33 30.39 34.73
CA PRO A 127 -3.99 31.74 35.17
C PRO A 127 -2.59 31.72 35.80
N PRO A 128 -1.78 32.76 35.55
CA PRO A 128 -0.39 32.81 35.96
C PRO A 128 -0.27 32.58 37.46
N SER A 129 0.34 31.46 37.84
CA SER A 129 0.64 31.15 39.24
C SER A 129 1.87 31.96 39.65
N GLU A 130 1.64 33.02 40.42
CA GLU A 130 2.58 34.10 40.79
C GLU A 130 3.76 33.66 41.70
N ASN A 131 4.00 32.36 41.92
CA ASN A 131 4.98 31.88 42.92
C ASN A 131 5.93 30.76 42.43
N ALA A 132 6.16 30.61 41.13
CA ALA A 132 7.15 29.65 40.65
C ALA A 132 8.58 30.20 40.79
N GLN A 133 9.29 29.72 41.80
CA GLN A 133 10.74 29.95 41.98
C GLN A 133 11.52 29.40 40.77
N PRO A 134 12.59 30.10 40.34
CA PRO A 134 13.40 29.67 39.20
C PRO A 134 14.20 28.42 39.59
N LEU A 135 13.78 27.24 39.10
CA LEU A 135 14.64 26.07 39.09
C LEU A 135 15.78 26.32 38.10
N ALA A 136 17.01 26.21 38.59
CA ALA A 136 18.22 26.32 37.80
C ALA A 136 18.17 25.32 36.63
N GLU A 137 18.15 25.86 35.42
CA GLU A 137 18.07 25.16 34.15
C GLU A 137 19.42 24.45 33.92
N VAL A 138 19.48 23.16 34.25
CA VAL A 138 20.63 22.31 33.94
C VAL A 138 20.69 22.16 32.42
N SER A 139 21.56 22.95 31.82
CA SER A 139 21.77 23.00 30.38
C SER A 139 22.47 21.70 29.95
N GLU A 140 21.70 20.70 29.49
CA GLU A 140 22.29 19.57 28.79
C GLU A 140 23.01 20.09 27.54
N PRO A 141 24.26 19.65 27.27
CA PRO A 141 24.97 20.04 26.06
C PRO A 141 24.21 19.54 24.83
N ALA A 142 23.45 20.44 24.22
CA ALA A 142 22.72 20.17 22.99
C ALA A 142 23.72 19.82 21.89
N LEU A 143 23.75 18.54 21.50
CA LEU A 143 24.50 18.12 20.32
C LEU A 143 24.04 18.98 19.12
N PRO A 144 24.96 19.57 18.35
CA PRO A 144 24.63 20.41 17.19
C PRO A 144 24.16 19.54 16.01
N LEU A 145 23.08 18.78 16.17
CA LEU A 145 22.42 18.06 15.07
C LEU A 145 21.69 19.02 14.12
N GLY A 146 21.34 20.24 14.57
CA GLY A 146 20.52 21.17 13.80
C GLY A 146 21.15 21.68 12.50
N SER A 147 22.48 21.71 12.38
CA SER A 147 23.16 22.24 11.18
C SER A 147 23.37 21.20 10.08
N LEU A 148 23.33 19.89 10.40
CA LEU A 148 23.51 18.82 9.40
C LEU A 148 22.27 18.60 8.51
N PHE A 149 21.10 19.11 8.91
CA PHE A 149 19.84 18.96 8.17
C PHE A 149 19.42 20.19 7.35
N SER A 150 20.28 21.22 7.24
CA SER A 150 19.97 22.43 6.45
C SER A 150 20.23 22.28 4.95
N GLN A 151 20.68 21.10 4.49
CA GLN A 151 20.73 20.80 3.05
C GLN A 151 19.31 20.64 2.52
N LYS A 152 19.00 21.32 1.40
CA LYS A 152 17.73 21.17 0.69
C LYS A 152 17.47 19.69 0.44
N PHE A 153 16.42 19.16 1.07
CA PHE A 153 16.01 17.78 0.89
C PHE A 153 15.38 17.63 -0.50
N ASP A 154 16.15 17.09 -1.45
CA ASP A 154 15.70 16.88 -2.85
C ASP A 154 14.83 15.62 -3.03
N GLY A 155 14.61 14.87 -1.94
CA GLY A 155 13.73 13.71 -1.89
C GLY A 155 14.40 12.42 -1.41
N VAL A 156 13.62 11.34 -1.48
CA VAL A 156 14.02 9.95 -1.21
C VAL A 156 13.68 9.12 -2.44
N ALA A 157 14.69 8.46 -3.00
CA ALA A 157 14.54 7.47 -4.05
C ALA A 157 14.66 6.06 -3.45
N ILE A 158 13.70 5.20 -3.76
CA ILE A 158 13.67 3.79 -3.35
C ILE A 158 13.74 2.93 -4.62
N ASN A 159 14.89 2.31 -4.88
CA ASN A 159 15.08 1.51 -6.11
C ASN A 159 14.30 0.20 -6.06
N ALA A 160 14.26 -0.44 -4.90
CA ALA A 160 13.49 -1.66 -4.66
C ALA A 160 12.83 -1.60 -3.28
N LEU A 161 11.53 -1.78 -3.24
CA LEU A 161 10.76 -2.05 -2.02
C LEU A 161 10.21 -3.47 -2.16
N GLU A 162 10.37 -4.30 -1.13
CA GLU A 162 9.91 -5.68 -1.11
C GLU A 162 9.11 -5.94 0.16
N ILE A 163 7.98 -6.63 0.03
CA ILE A 163 7.15 -7.07 1.15
C ILE A 163 7.11 -8.59 1.11
N ARG A 164 7.34 -9.24 2.25
CA ARG A 164 7.28 -10.70 2.39
C ARG A 164 6.34 -11.07 3.53
N ASN A 165 5.29 -11.82 3.21
CA ASN A 165 4.35 -12.40 4.18
C ASN A 165 3.68 -11.36 5.10
N GLY A 166 3.30 -10.21 4.55
CA GLY A 166 2.58 -9.17 5.27
C GLY A 166 1.12 -9.49 5.54
N GLU A 167 0.53 -8.71 6.43
CA GLU A 167 -0.88 -8.74 6.79
C GLU A 167 -1.42 -7.30 6.77
N LEU A 168 -2.60 -7.12 6.18
CA LEU A 168 -3.32 -5.85 6.19
C LEU A 168 -4.65 -6.10 6.88
N GLU A 169 -4.93 -5.33 7.92
CA GLU A 169 -6.22 -5.34 8.60
C GLU A 169 -6.90 -4.01 8.41
N PHE A 170 -8.13 -4.04 7.90
CA PHE A 170 -8.97 -2.87 7.74
C PHE A 170 -10.20 -2.98 8.65
N HIS A 171 -10.42 -1.92 9.43
CA HIS A 171 -11.56 -1.80 10.32
C HIS A 171 -12.30 -0.50 10.02
N ASP A 172 -13.58 -0.61 9.68
CA ASP A 172 -14.45 0.56 9.53
C ASP A 172 -15.20 0.81 10.86
N ALA A 173 -14.87 1.92 11.54
CA ALA A 173 -15.57 2.28 12.77
C ALA A 173 -17.04 2.66 12.51
N SER A 174 -17.36 3.19 11.31
CA SER A 174 -18.73 3.53 10.92
C SER A 174 -19.59 2.29 10.66
N ASN A 175 -18.95 1.15 10.35
CA ASN A 175 -19.62 -0.12 10.17
C ASN A 175 -18.80 -1.25 10.83
N PRO A 176 -19.01 -1.51 12.14
CA PRO A 176 -18.25 -2.51 12.89
C PRO A 176 -18.36 -3.94 12.34
N SER A 177 -19.39 -4.20 11.51
CA SER A 177 -19.59 -5.49 10.85
C SER A 177 -18.70 -5.67 9.62
N PHE A 178 -18.16 -4.58 9.07
CA PHE A 178 -17.26 -4.61 7.93
C PHE A 178 -15.80 -4.67 8.40
N LYS A 179 -15.25 -5.89 8.40
CA LYS A 179 -13.84 -6.17 8.66
C LYS A 179 -13.25 -6.88 7.46
N PHE A 180 -12.13 -6.37 6.98
CA PHE A 180 -11.42 -6.95 5.85
C PHE A 180 -9.97 -7.23 6.24
N SER A 181 -9.48 -8.43 5.91
CA SER A 181 -8.08 -8.76 6.13
C SER A 181 -7.45 -9.36 4.86
N LEU A 182 -6.25 -8.90 4.54
CA LEU A 182 -5.37 -9.55 3.58
C LEU A 182 -4.26 -10.24 4.35
N LYS A 183 -4.02 -11.50 4.03
CA LYS A 183 -2.92 -12.29 4.58
C LYS A 183 -1.93 -12.63 3.48
N GLN A 184 -0.72 -13.02 3.88
CA GLN A 184 0.34 -13.42 2.95
C GLN A 184 0.60 -12.36 1.85
N VAL A 185 0.47 -11.09 2.22
CA VAL A 185 0.76 -9.97 1.32
C VAL A 185 2.24 -10.03 0.97
N GLY A 186 2.54 -10.16 -0.32
CA GLY A 186 3.90 -10.26 -0.81
C GLY A 186 4.05 -9.55 -2.13
N GLY A 187 5.20 -8.95 -2.39
CA GLY A 187 5.39 -8.23 -3.64
C GLY A 187 6.56 -7.31 -3.61
N TRP A 188 6.69 -6.53 -4.68
CA TRP A 188 7.74 -5.55 -4.82
C TRP A 188 7.25 -4.32 -5.59
N VAL A 189 7.92 -3.20 -5.31
CA VAL A 189 7.84 -1.95 -6.05
C VAL A 189 9.27 -1.56 -6.44
N ARG A 190 9.46 -1.03 -7.65
CA ARG A 190 10.76 -0.57 -8.12
C ARG A 190 10.68 0.86 -8.62
N ASN A 191 11.77 1.59 -8.44
CA ASN A 191 11.94 2.97 -8.91
C ASN A 191 10.90 3.94 -8.32
N PHE A 192 10.62 3.84 -7.02
CA PHE A 192 9.75 4.78 -6.32
C PHE A 192 10.54 6.03 -5.93
N HIS A 193 9.93 7.21 -6.03
CA HIS A 193 10.57 8.48 -5.66
C HIS A 193 9.57 9.40 -4.96
N TYR A 194 9.97 10.01 -3.86
CA TYR A 194 9.20 11.05 -3.16
C TYR A 194 10.06 12.31 -2.96
N PRO A 195 9.60 13.52 -3.33
CA PRO A 195 8.34 13.80 -4.03
C PRO A 195 8.29 13.15 -5.42
N PHE A 196 7.09 12.98 -5.98
CA PHE A 196 6.91 12.26 -7.25
C PHE A 196 7.65 12.95 -8.40
N LYS A 197 8.46 12.18 -9.12
CA LYS A 197 9.16 12.58 -10.36
C LYS A 197 8.53 11.86 -11.57
N PRO A 198 8.75 12.32 -12.82
CA PRO A 198 8.29 11.65 -14.04
C PRO A 198 9.04 10.34 -14.28
N LEU A 199 8.73 9.33 -13.48
CA LEU A 199 9.40 8.04 -13.41
C LEU A 199 8.35 6.92 -13.34
N ARG A 200 8.54 5.89 -14.17
CA ARG A 200 7.72 4.68 -14.13
C ARG A 200 8.12 3.83 -12.93
N THR A 201 7.23 3.81 -11.94
CA THR A 201 7.29 2.92 -10.78
C THR A 201 6.66 1.59 -11.16
N ALA A 202 7.46 0.53 -11.25
CA ALA A 202 6.95 -0.81 -11.54
C ALA A 202 6.53 -1.52 -10.26
N TYR A 203 5.49 -2.35 -10.31
CA TYR A 203 5.00 -3.08 -9.14
C TYR A 203 4.49 -4.47 -9.49
N ALA A 204 4.57 -5.37 -8.52
CA ALA A 204 3.89 -6.66 -8.54
C ALA A 204 3.59 -7.10 -7.10
N PHE A 205 2.34 -7.45 -6.82
CA PHE A 205 1.86 -7.88 -5.52
C PHE A 205 0.98 -9.11 -5.65
N ALA A 206 0.97 -9.91 -4.58
CA ALA A 206 0.05 -11.00 -4.35
C ALA A 206 -0.42 -10.93 -2.90
N ALA A 207 -1.66 -11.31 -2.65
CA ALA A 207 -2.23 -11.43 -1.32
C ALA A 207 -3.29 -12.53 -1.32
N VAL A 208 -3.56 -13.10 -0.15
CA VAL A 208 -4.69 -13.99 0.06
C VAL A 208 -5.74 -13.21 0.85
N MET A 209 -6.93 -13.08 0.29
CA MET A 209 -8.03 -12.43 0.97
C MET A 209 -8.57 -13.37 2.05
N ASN A 210 -8.66 -12.88 3.28
CA ASN A 210 -9.34 -13.59 4.37
C ASN A 210 -10.38 -12.69 5.07
N PRO A 211 -11.33 -12.11 4.33
CA PRO A 211 -12.49 -11.47 4.93
C PRO A 211 -13.32 -12.49 5.71
N GLN A 212 -13.76 -12.11 6.91
CA GLN A 212 -14.71 -12.93 7.66
C GLN A 212 -16.07 -12.86 6.94
N ASN A 213 -16.70 -14.02 6.73
CA ASN A 213 -18.07 -14.12 6.22
C ASN A 213 -18.33 -13.45 4.85
N THR A 214 -17.41 -13.59 3.89
CA THR A 214 -17.68 -13.14 2.51
C THR A 214 -17.33 -14.21 1.47
N VAL A 215 -17.89 -14.04 0.27
CA VAL A 215 -17.67 -14.91 -0.90
C VAL A 215 -16.24 -14.91 -1.44
N PHE A 216 -15.38 -14.04 -0.92
CA PHE A 216 -14.00 -13.85 -1.36
C PHE A 216 -12.97 -14.53 -0.45
N GLN A 217 -13.42 -15.37 0.47
CA GLN A 217 -12.54 -16.04 1.42
C GLN A 217 -11.54 -16.97 0.71
N ASN A 218 -10.26 -16.86 1.08
CA ASN A 218 -9.13 -17.61 0.54
C ASN A 218 -8.82 -17.36 -0.94
N ASN A 219 -9.46 -16.39 -1.58
CA ASN A 219 -9.10 -16.03 -2.95
C ASN A 219 -7.73 -15.37 -3.00
N GLN A 220 -6.92 -15.75 -4.00
CA GLN A 220 -5.63 -15.15 -4.24
C GLN A 220 -5.79 -13.93 -5.15
N LEU A 221 -5.48 -12.75 -4.64
CA LEU A 221 -5.38 -11.51 -5.39
C LEU A 221 -3.95 -11.32 -5.90
N LYS A 222 -3.77 -11.00 -7.18
CA LYS A 222 -2.50 -10.62 -7.79
C LYS A 222 -2.70 -9.30 -8.53
N ALA A 223 -1.76 -8.38 -8.39
CA ALA A 223 -1.74 -7.12 -9.11
C ALA A 223 -0.34 -6.87 -9.66
N SER A 224 -0.21 -6.43 -10.91
CA SER A 224 1.10 -6.12 -11.50
C SER A 224 0.99 -5.05 -12.56
N GLY A 225 2.03 -4.23 -12.71
CA GLY A 225 2.02 -3.17 -13.70
C GLY A 225 3.10 -2.13 -13.48
N TRP A 226 2.87 -0.93 -14.01
CA TRP A 226 3.64 0.27 -13.72
C TRP A 226 2.72 1.48 -13.58
N VAL A 227 3.18 2.48 -12.85
CA VAL A 227 2.51 3.78 -12.67
C VAL A 227 3.53 4.91 -12.73
N ASP A 228 3.18 6.01 -13.37
CA ASP A 228 3.89 7.28 -13.35
C ASP A 228 2.96 8.32 -12.69
N PHE A 229 3.20 8.58 -11.40
CA PHE A 229 2.36 9.47 -10.60
C PHE A 229 2.43 10.93 -11.09
N TYR A 230 3.54 11.35 -11.70
CA TYR A 230 3.70 12.72 -12.17
C TYR A 230 2.98 12.94 -13.50
N ARG A 231 3.13 12.01 -14.45
CA ARG A 231 2.43 12.07 -15.75
C ARG A 231 1.01 11.53 -15.69
N LYS A 232 0.59 11.00 -14.53
CA LYS A 232 -0.71 10.38 -14.30
C LYS A 232 -1.03 9.32 -15.37
N GLY A 233 -0.07 8.40 -15.57
CA GLY A 233 -0.20 7.29 -16.50
C GLY A 233 0.06 5.96 -15.80
N MET A 234 -0.61 4.88 -16.24
CA MET A 234 -0.40 3.54 -15.71
C MET A 234 -0.76 2.47 -16.72
N ASN A 235 -0.18 1.30 -16.54
CA ASN A 235 -0.72 0.07 -17.09
C ASN A 235 -0.66 -0.99 -16.00
N GLY A 236 -1.77 -1.67 -15.75
CA GLY A 236 -1.90 -2.61 -14.66
C GLY A 236 -2.81 -3.76 -15.00
N LYS A 237 -2.63 -4.86 -14.27
CA LYS A 237 -3.48 -6.04 -14.35
C LYS A 237 -3.74 -6.54 -12.95
N ILE A 238 -5.01 -6.70 -12.61
CA ILE A 238 -5.49 -7.29 -11.37
C ILE A 238 -6.12 -8.64 -11.73
N ARG A 239 -5.77 -9.68 -10.99
CA ARG A 239 -6.35 -11.02 -11.12
C ARG A 239 -6.72 -11.53 -9.75
N MET A 240 -7.88 -12.13 -9.64
CA MET A 240 -8.34 -12.84 -8.46
C MET A 240 -8.63 -14.27 -8.87
N THR A 241 -8.01 -15.23 -8.20
CA THR A 241 -8.28 -16.65 -8.41
C THR A 241 -8.87 -17.26 -7.15
N ASP A 242 -9.75 -18.23 -7.31
CA ASP A 242 -10.24 -19.06 -6.22
C ASP A 242 -9.13 -20.02 -5.71
N PRO A 243 -9.38 -20.79 -4.63
CA PRO A 243 -8.43 -21.80 -4.16
C PRO A 243 -8.12 -22.92 -5.16
N ASP A 244 -9.00 -23.16 -6.14
CA ASP A 244 -8.80 -24.14 -7.22
C ASP A 244 -7.98 -23.55 -8.39
N GLY A 245 -7.60 -22.27 -8.33
CA GLY A 245 -6.83 -21.57 -9.35
C GLY A 245 -7.64 -21.02 -10.52
N LYS A 246 -8.97 -21.07 -10.48
CA LYS A 246 -9.84 -20.50 -11.52
C LYS A 246 -9.96 -18.99 -11.35
N GLU A 247 -9.97 -18.27 -12.46
CA GLU A 247 -10.08 -16.80 -12.47
C GLU A 247 -11.51 -16.38 -12.11
N VAL A 248 -11.66 -15.65 -11.00
CA VAL A 248 -12.92 -15.08 -10.51
C VAL A 248 -13.05 -13.63 -10.96
N LEU A 249 -11.95 -12.89 -10.98
CA LEU A 249 -11.91 -11.51 -11.48
C LEU A 249 -10.62 -11.28 -12.26
N ILE A 250 -10.75 -10.60 -13.39
CA ILE A 250 -9.63 -10.07 -14.16
C ILE A 250 -9.96 -8.61 -14.45
N ALA A 251 -9.03 -7.70 -14.21
CA ALA A 251 -9.18 -6.31 -14.60
C ALA A 251 -7.87 -5.80 -15.19
N ASP A 252 -7.94 -5.23 -16.39
CA ASP A 252 -6.88 -4.48 -17.03
C ASP A 252 -7.10 -2.98 -16.78
N LEU A 253 -6.07 -2.32 -16.27
CA LEU A 253 -6.04 -0.90 -15.99
C LEU A 253 -5.16 -0.24 -17.05
N ASP A 254 -5.71 0.72 -17.77
CA ASP A 254 -4.99 1.48 -18.78
C ASP A 254 -5.24 2.96 -18.56
N GLY A 255 -4.16 3.71 -18.32
CA GLY A 255 -4.22 5.08 -17.89
C GLY A 255 -3.24 5.96 -18.64
N GLU A 256 -3.72 7.05 -19.21
CA GLU A 256 -2.93 8.00 -19.97
C GLU A 256 -3.39 9.43 -19.69
N ASN A 257 -2.45 10.33 -19.38
CA ASN A 257 -2.71 11.76 -19.19
C ASN A 257 -3.89 12.06 -18.24
N ASN A 258 -3.95 11.36 -17.09
CA ASN A 258 -5.01 11.44 -16.09
C ASN A 258 -6.31 10.68 -16.39
N ASP A 259 -6.55 10.24 -17.62
CA ASP A 259 -7.71 9.40 -17.92
C ASP A 259 -7.39 7.95 -17.60
N LEU A 260 -8.29 7.28 -16.87
CA LEU A 260 -8.14 5.88 -16.46
C LEU A 260 -9.33 5.06 -17.00
N THR A 261 -9.02 4.01 -17.76
CA THR A 261 -9.99 3.00 -18.17
C THR A 261 -9.68 1.69 -17.45
N VAL A 262 -10.69 1.12 -16.79
CA VAL A 262 -10.63 -0.23 -16.21
C VAL A 262 -11.56 -1.12 -17.01
N LEU A 263 -11.01 -2.16 -17.64
CA LEU A 263 -11.76 -3.20 -18.33
C LEU A 263 -11.64 -4.47 -17.52
N GLY A 264 -12.75 -5.06 -17.10
CA GLY A 264 -12.67 -6.29 -16.33
C GLY A 264 -13.78 -7.28 -16.63
N LYS A 265 -13.56 -8.48 -16.12
CA LYS A 265 -14.44 -9.64 -16.21
C LYS A 265 -14.58 -10.26 -14.84
N VAL A 266 -15.81 -10.59 -14.46
CA VAL A 266 -16.12 -11.31 -13.22
C VAL A 266 -16.86 -12.58 -13.58
N ASN A 267 -16.40 -13.71 -13.04
CA ASN A 267 -17.08 -14.99 -13.11
C ASN A 267 -17.62 -15.35 -11.72
N PHE A 268 -18.94 -15.41 -11.57
CA PHE A 268 -19.58 -15.68 -10.29
C PHE A 268 -19.75 -17.19 -9.98
N LYS A 269 -19.51 -18.07 -10.95
CA LYS A 269 -19.72 -19.52 -10.81
C LYS A 269 -18.90 -20.13 -9.67
N ASN A 270 -17.72 -19.59 -9.41
CA ASN A 270 -16.81 -20.11 -8.38
C ASN A 270 -16.86 -19.33 -7.05
N MET A 271 -17.78 -18.38 -6.89
CA MET A 271 -17.95 -17.67 -5.62
C MET A 271 -18.71 -18.58 -4.64
N GLN A 272 -18.05 -19.09 -3.62
CA GLN A 272 -18.71 -19.87 -2.55
C GLN A 272 -19.54 -18.93 -1.67
N ALA A 273 -20.79 -19.27 -1.35
CA ALA A 273 -21.55 -18.48 -0.38
C ALA A 273 -20.82 -18.49 0.96
N ALA A 274 -20.75 -17.34 1.59
CA ALA A 274 -20.45 -17.30 3.01
C ALA A 274 -21.48 -18.18 3.73
N LYS A 275 -21.03 -19.07 4.63
CA LYS A 275 -21.96 -19.82 5.46
C LYS A 275 -22.81 -18.79 6.22
N PRO A 276 -24.15 -18.85 6.13
CA PRO A 276 -24.99 -17.90 6.84
C PRO A 276 -24.68 -18.00 8.34
N ASP A 277 -24.30 -16.88 8.94
CA ASP A 277 -24.23 -16.79 10.40
C ASP A 277 -25.64 -17.00 10.92
N LYS A 278 -25.84 -18.03 11.75
CA LYS A 278 -27.15 -18.51 12.20
C LYS A 278 -28.00 -17.47 12.97
N GLU A 279 -27.45 -16.29 13.22
CA GLU A 279 -28.06 -15.22 14.03
C GLU A 279 -28.36 -13.94 13.25
N LYS A 280 -28.09 -13.85 11.94
CA LYS A 280 -28.43 -12.66 11.14
C LYS A 280 -29.76 -12.82 10.40
N ASP A 281 -30.57 -11.77 10.43
CA ASP A 281 -31.80 -11.65 9.64
C ASP A 281 -31.47 -11.81 8.14
N PHE A 282 -32.20 -12.70 7.47
CA PHE A 282 -32.00 -13.04 6.06
C PHE A 282 -32.30 -11.82 5.17
N SER A 283 -31.30 -11.32 4.44
CA SER A 283 -31.51 -10.21 3.50
C SER A 283 -31.99 -10.70 2.13
N VAL A 284 -32.68 -9.85 1.37
CA VAL A 284 -33.13 -10.16 0.00
C VAL A 284 -31.93 -10.39 -0.93
N GLU A 285 -30.82 -9.70 -0.68
CA GLU A 285 -29.55 -9.88 -1.37
C GLU A 285 -29.00 -11.30 -1.14
N ASP A 286 -29.06 -11.82 0.09
CA ASP A 286 -28.62 -13.18 0.41
C ASP A 286 -29.48 -14.22 -0.31
N MET A 287 -30.78 -13.96 -0.41
CA MET A 287 -31.71 -14.82 -1.14
C MET A 287 -31.41 -14.83 -2.65
N LEU A 288 -31.12 -13.67 -3.24
CA LEU A 288 -30.71 -13.55 -4.65
C LEU A 288 -29.39 -14.29 -4.90
N PHE A 289 -28.36 -14.08 -4.07
CA PHE A 289 -27.08 -14.78 -4.21
C PHE A 289 -27.23 -16.30 -4.03
N THR A 290 -28.04 -16.75 -3.07
CA THR A 290 -28.32 -18.17 -2.86
C THR A 290 -29.09 -18.78 -4.04
N ALA A 291 -30.04 -18.05 -4.61
CA ALA A 291 -30.77 -18.49 -5.81
C ALA A 291 -29.85 -18.59 -7.04
N LEU A 292 -28.92 -17.65 -7.21
CA LEU A 292 -27.96 -17.69 -8.31
C LEU A 292 -26.95 -18.85 -8.16
N GLN A 293 -26.52 -19.16 -6.94
CA GLN A 293 -25.62 -20.30 -6.71
C GLN A 293 -26.31 -21.65 -6.85
N SER A 294 -27.56 -21.79 -6.39
CA SER A 294 -28.30 -23.05 -6.47
C SER A 294 -28.75 -23.42 -7.88
N SER A 295 -28.68 -22.49 -8.83
CA SER A 295 -29.18 -22.68 -10.19
C SER A 295 -28.14 -23.14 -11.21
N ASP A 296 -26.89 -23.42 -10.82
CA ASP A 296 -25.77 -23.77 -11.73
C ASP A 296 -25.61 -22.76 -12.91
N ILE A 297 -26.11 -21.54 -12.74
CA ILE A 297 -26.08 -20.51 -13.79
C ILE A 297 -24.66 -19.93 -13.86
N ASP A 298 -24.04 -19.99 -15.04
CA ASP A 298 -22.77 -19.32 -15.30
C ASP A 298 -23.04 -17.85 -15.62
N ILE A 299 -22.73 -16.98 -14.66
CA ILE A 299 -22.83 -15.52 -14.80
C ILE A 299 -21.42 -14.99 -15.06
N ASN A 300 -21.19 -14.63 -16.32
CA ASN A 300 -20.01 -13.89 -16.73
C ASN A 300 -20.41 -12.44 -16.99
N MET A 301 -19.78 -11.52 -16.25
CA MET A 301 -20.03 -10.09 -16.34
C MET A 301 -18.76 -9.38 -16.78
N ASP A 302 -18.79 -8.78 -17.96
CA ASP A 302 -17.79 -7.81 -18.39
C ASP A 302 -18.19 -6.43 -17.84
N PHE A 303 -17.24 -5.70 -17.29
CA PHE A 303 -17.44 -4.33 -16.84
C PHE A 303 -16.40 -3.39 -17.45
N LYS A 304 -16.82 -2.15 -17.67
CA LYS A 304 -15.93 -1.06 -18.07
C LYS A 304 -16.20 0.16 -17.21
N ILE A 305 -15.14 0.67 -16.61
CA ILE A 305 -15.14 1.89 -15.80
C ILE A 305 -14.25 2.89 -16.51
N ARG A 306 -14.73 4.14 -16.64
CA ARG A 306 -13.93 5.27 -17.09
C ARG A 306 -13.95 6.31 -15.99
N THR A 307 -12.77 6.70 -15.53
CA THR A 307 -12.57 7.60 -14.40
C THR A 307 -11.26 8.38 -14.58
N LYS A 308 -10.85 9.17 -13.59
CA LYS A 308 -9.58 9.91 -13.61
C LYS A 308 -8.64 9.43 -12.50
N PHE A 309 -7.34 9.65 -12.65
CA PHE A 309 -6.36 9.29 -11.62
C PHE A 309 -6.48 10.13 -10.36
N ASP A 310 -6.74 11.43 -10.50
CA ASP A 310 -6.86 12.37 -9.39
C ASP A 310 -8.27 12.43 -8.79
N ASP A 311 -9.26 11.97 -9.54
CA ASP A 311 -10.67 12.00 -9.16
C ASP A 311 -11.31 10.65 -9.50
N PHE A 312 -11.04 9.66 -8.63
CA PHE A 312 -11.56 8.32 -8.80
C PHE A 312 -13.04 8.27 -8.40
N GLU A 313 -13.92 8.51 -9.36
CA GLU A 313 -15.35 8.32 -9.21
C GLU A 313 -15.82 7.05 -9.93
N LEU A 314 -16.65 6.25 -9.24
CA LEU A 314 -17.31 5.05 -9.78
C LEU A 314 -18.66 5.38 -10.46
N SER A 315 -18.84 6.59 -10.98
CA SER A 315 -20.14 7.08 -11.48
C SER A 315 -20.56 6.47 -12.83
N ARG A 316 -19.64 5.86 -13.58
CA ARG A 316 -19.90 5.29 -14.91
C ARG A 316 -19.38 3.86 -15.02
N ILE A 317 -20.19 2.91 -14.56
CA ILE A 317 -19.93 1.48 -14.74
C ILE A 317 -20.90 0.95 -15.79
N SER A 318 -20.37 0.48 -16.92
CA SER A 318 -21.17 -0.24 -17.91
C SER A 318 -20.95 -1.74 -17.73
N PHE A 319 -22.05 -2.48 -17.57
CA PHE A 319 -22.04 -3.94 -17.45
C PHE A 319 -22.60 -4.58 -18.73
N SER A 320 -21.95 -5.63 -19.20
CA SER A 320 -22.47 -6.50 -20.24
C SER A 320 -22.19 -7.95 -19.86
N GLY A 321 -23.18 -8.83 -19.97
CA GLY A 321 -23.01 -10.22 -19.57
C GLY A 321 -23.89 -11.16 -20.38
N LYS A 322 -23.50 -12.42 -20.40
CA LYS A 322 -24.33 -13.52 -20.90
C LYS A 322 -24.69 -14.38 -19.69
N VAL A 323 -25.98 -14.65 -19.56
CA VAL A 323 -26.51 -15.60 -18.57
C VAL A 323 -26.83 -16.87 -19.34
N GLY A 324 -26.12 -17.95 -19.04
CA GLY A 324 -26.26 -19.23 -19.72
C GLY A 324 -26.42 -20.38 -18.73
N TYR A 325 -27.23 -21.36 -19.10
CA TYR A 325 -27.32 -22.64 -18.39
C TYR A 325 -26.36 -23.61 -19.08
N ASP A 326 -25.41 -24.21 -18.35
CA ASP A 326 -24.42 -25.14 -18.93
C ASP A 326 -24.94 -26.58 -19.06
N GLY A 327 -26.23 -26.80 -18.78
CA GLY A 327 -26.92 -28.07 -18.96
C GLY A 327 -26.75 -28.60 -20.39
N GLN A 328 -25.98 -29.68 -20.50
CA GLN A 328 -25.84 -30.47 -21.72
C GLN A 328 -27.22 -30.78 -22.32
N GLY A 329 -27.46 -30.33 -23.56
CA GLY A 329 -28.54 -30.87 -24.39
C GLY A 329 -29.69 -29.91 -24.73
N GLY A 330 -29.39 -28.70 -25.23
CA GLY A 330 -30.42 -27.90 -25.90
C GLY A 330 -29.83 -26.69 -26.59
N MET A 331 -29.73 -26.72 -27.92
CA MET A 331 -29.36 -25.53 -28.71
C MET A 331 -30.41 -24.43 -28.51
N ILE A 332 -30.16 -23.50 -27.58
CA ILE A 332 -30.85 -22.22 -27.58
C ILE A 332 -30.24 -21.39 -28.71
N LYS A 333 -30.98 -21.28 -29.82
CA LYS A 333 -30.69 -20.31 -30.88
C LYS A 333 -30.66 -18.91 -30.27
N ASN A 334 -29.48 -18.29 -30.30
CA ASN A 334 -29.29 -16.88 -29.96
C ASN A 334 -30.30 -16.03 -30.72
N ARG A 335 -31.19 -15.34 -30.01
CA ARG A 335 -32.00 -14.26 -30.58
C ARG A 335 -31.07 -13.04 -30.63
N GLU A 336 -30.54 -12.78 -31.80
CA GLU A 336 -29.77 -11.58 -32.13
C GLU A 336 -30.68 -10.37 -31.83
N ILE A 337 -30.36 -9.62 -30.77
CA ILE A 337 -31.01 -8.35 -30.48
C ILE A 337 -30.45 -7.38 -31.50
N ALA A 338 -31.27 -6.99 -32.48
CA ALA A 338 -30.91 -6.00 -33.49
C ALA A 338 -30.40 -4.70 -32.83
N PRO A 339 -29.34 -4.08 -33.36
CA PRO A 339 -28.87 -2.80 -32.84
C PRO A 339 -29.98 -1.76 -32.93
N ALA A 340 -30.19 -1.02 -31.84
CA ALA A 340 -31.08 0.13 -31.82
C ALA A 340 -30.67 1.11 -32.92
N ALA A 341 -31.66 1.57 -33.69
CA ALA A 341 -31.46 2.54 -34.75
C ALA A 341 -30.79 3.81 -34.18
N PRO A 342 -29.83 4.41 -34.92
CA PRO A 342 -29.22 5.66 -34.49
C PRO A 342 -30.31 6.74 -34.35
N SER A 343 -30.38 7.33 -33.16
CA SER A 343 -31.21 8.50 -32.87
C SER A 343 -30.83 9.63 -33.83
N ALA A 344 -31.85 10.23 -34.45
CA ALA A 344 -31.72 11.34 -35.39
C ALA A 344 -30.90 12.50 -34.79
N PRO A 345 -30.11 13.22 -35.61
CA PRO A 345 -29.38 14.39 -35.15
C PRO A 345 -30.35 15.50 -34.70
N PRO A 346 -29.99 16.31 -33.70
CA PRO A 346 -30.82 17.38 -33.19
C PRO A 346 -31.04 18.45 -34.26
N GLU A 347 -32.31 18.89 -34.40
CA GLU A 347 -32.70 20.02 -35.24
C GLU A 347 -31.94 21.29 -34.82
N GLU A 348 -31.23 21.85 -35.79
CA GLU A 348 -30.50 23.11 -35.69
C GLU A 348 -31.52 24.26 -35.72
N ASN A 349 -31.89 24.77 -34.54
CA ASN A 349 -32.70 25.99 -34.41
C ASN A 349 -31.93 27.19 -34.96
N LYS A 350 -32.30 27.66 -36.14
CA LYS A 350 -31.95 29.00 -36.64
C LYS A 350 -32.83 30.03 -35.95
N ALA A 351 -32.22 30.91 -35.19
CA ALA A 351 -32.85 32.16 -34.72
C ALA A 351 -32.68 33.23 -35.80
N GLU A 352 -33.80 33.90 -36.15
CA GLU A 352 -33.84 35.20 -36.83
C GLU A 352 -33.71 36.36 -35.83
#